data_AF-A0A8T5TSD0-F1
#
_entry.id   AF-A0A8T5TSD0-F1
#
_cell.length_a   1.000
_cell.length_b   1.000
_cell.length_c   1.000
_cell.angle_alpha   90.00
_cell.angle_beta   90.00
_cell.angle_gamma   90.00
#
_symmetry.space_group_name_H-M   'P 1'
#
loop_
_entity.id
_entity.type
_entity.pdbx_description
1 polymer ?
#
loop_
_entity_poly.entity_id
_entity_poly.type
_entity_poly.pdbx_seq_one_letter_code
_entity_poly.pdbx_strand_id
1 'polypeptide(L)' 'MIKCHLCSDELKMQNLNKHFKITLGDFKNGIFKGEKILYFHTECLRISEHPKSPLLTPV' A
#
# COMPACT_ATOMS: atom_id res chain seq x y z
N MET A 1 -11.18 11.72 8.78
CA MET A 1 -9.70 11.66 8.85
C MET A 1 -9.25 10.35 8.26
N ILE A 2 -8.25 10.37 7.37
CA ILE A 2 -7.68 9.17 6.76
C ILE A 2 -6.48 8.77 7.64
N LYS A 3 -6.36 7.48 7.98
CA LYS A 3 -5.26 6.97 8.80
C LYS A 3 -4.38 6.02 8.00
N CYS A 4 -3.09 6.04 8.29
CA CYS A 4 -2.15 5.07 7.76
C CYS A 4 -2.49 3.69 8.32
N HIS A 5 -2.60 2.68 7.46
CA HIS A 5 -2.97 1.32 7.90
C HIS A 5 -1.86 0.63 8.70
N LEU A 6 -0.60 1.07 8.59
CA LEU A 6 0.54 0.48 9.30
C LEU A 6 0.77 1.10 10.68
N CYS A 7 0.79 2.43 10.80
CA CYS A 7 1.09 3.13 12.06
C CYS A 7 -0.13 3.74 12.75
N SER A 8 -1.31 3.69 12.14
CA SER A 8 -2.56 4.31 12.64
C SER A 8 -2.54 5.84 12.81
N ASP A 9 -1.43 6.51 12.50
CA ASP A 9 -1.33 7.96 12.48
C ASP A 9 -2.12 8.59 11.34
N GLU A 10 -2.44 9.87 11.49
CA GLU A 10 -3.26 10.62 10.55
C GLU A 10 -2.51 11.06 9.29
N LEU A 11 -3.17 10.85 8.15
CA LEU A 11 -2.74 11.33 6.84
C LEU A 11 -3.46 12.66 6.56
N LYS A 12 -2.69 13.75 6.49
CA LYS A 12 -3.23 15.07 6.14
C LYS A 12 -3.73 15.06 4.69
N MET A 13 -5.01 15.39 4.46
CA MET A 13 -5.61 15.36 3.12
C MET A 13 -4.85 16.23 2.10
N GLN A 14 -4.24 17.33 2.55
CA GLN A 14 -3.43 18.24 1.72
C GLN A 14 -2.15 17.59 1.16
N ASN A 15 -1.70 16.46 1.73
CA ASN A 15 -0.50 15.73 1.33
C ASN A 15 -0.82 14.31 0.81
N LEU A 16 -2.07 14.02 0.45
CA LEU A 16 -2.47 12.67 -0.03
C LEU A 16 -1.65 12.19 -1.24
N ASN A 17 -1.16 13.09 -2.09
CA ASN A 17 -0.27 12.77 -3.22
C ASN A 17 1.11 12.26 -2.79
N LYS A 18 1.53 12.49 -1.54
CA LYS A 18 2.78 11.99 -0.95
C LYS A 18 2.61 10.64 -0.24
N HIS A 19 1.41 10.07 -0.29
CA HIS A 19 1.02 8.87 0.42
C HIS A 19 0.55 7.80 -0.58
N PHE A 20 0.73 6.53 -0.22
CA PHE A 20 0.28 5.44 -1.07
C PHE A 20 -1.19 5.12 -0.83
N LYS A 21 -1.91 4.87 -1.92
CA LYS A 21 -3.27 4.36 -1.92
C LYS A 21 -3.26 2.99 -2.59
N ILE A 22 -3.60 1.95 -1.83
CA ILE A 22 -3.78 0.59 -2.37
C ILE A 22 -5.27 0.27 -2.34
N THR A 23 -5.79 -0.19 -3.48
CA THR A 23 -7.17 -0.64 -3.59
C THR A 23 -7.16 -2.16 -3.65
N LEU A 24 -7.79 -2.80 -2.68
CA LEU A 24 -7.99 -4.24 -2.64
C LEU A 24 -9.39 -4.56 -3.17
N GLY A 25 -9.50 -5.65 -3.89
CA GLY A 25 -10.74 -6.07 -4.52
C GLY A 25 -10.51 -7.27 -5.44
N ASP A 26 -11.55 -7.62 -6.18
CA ASP A 26 -11.58 -8.80 -7.03
C ASP A 26 -11.80 -8.45 -8.50
N PHE A 27 -11.36 -9.33 -9.40
CA PHE A 27 -11.76 -9.27 -10.79
C PHE A 27 -13.10 -10.00 -10.98
N LYS A 28 -14.16 -9.27 -11.31
CA LYS A 28 -15.48 -9.83 -11.65
C LYS A 28 -15.77 -9.50 -13.10
N ASN A 29 -15.96 -10.54 -13.93
CA ASN A 29 -16.19 -10.43 -15.37
C ASN A 29 -15.10 -9.62 -16.11
N GLY A 30 -13.82 -9.85 -15.78
CA GLY A 30 -12.69 -9.14 -16.40
C GLY A 30 -12.52 -7.69 -15.94
N ILE A 31 -13.36 -7.18 -15.04
CA ILE A 31 -13.28 -5.83 -14.50
C ILE A 31 -12.82 -5.90 -13.05
N PHE A 32 -11.79 -5.13 -12.70
CA PHE A 32 -11.38 -4.96 -11.32
C PHE A 32 -12.44 -4.20 -10.52
N LYS A 33 -12.95 -4.81 -9.46
CA LYS A 33 -13.91 -4.24 -8.52
C LYS A 33 -13.19 -4.00 -7.19
N GLY A 34 -12.78 -2.76 -6.96
CA GLY A 34 -12.18 -2.35 -5.69
C GLY A 34 -13.24 -2.32 -4.58
N GLU A 35 -13.05 -3.14 -3.54
CA GLU A 35 -13.97 -3.25 -2.40
C GLU A 35 -13.43 -2.54 -1.16
N LYS A 36 -12.10 -2.40 -1.03
CA LYS A 36 -11.45 -1.78 0.12
C LYS A 36 -10.31 -0.87 -0.32
N ILE A 37 -10.23 0.32 0.26
CA ILE A 37 -9.14 1.28 0.01
C ILE A 37 -8.33 1.40 1.29
N LEU A 38 -7.02 1.24 1.16
CA LEU A 38 -6.05 1.40 2.23
C LEU A 38 -5.09 2.54 1.89
N TYR A 39 -4.71 3.31 2.91
CA TYR A 39 -3.78 4.41 2.78
C TYR A 39 -2.55 4.19 3.66
N PHE A 40 -1.39 4.62 3.18
CA PHE A 40 -0.12 4.38 3.84
C PHE A 40 0.81 5.59 3.73
N HIS A 41 1.58 5.86 4.79
CA HIS A 41 2.75 6.71 4.67
C HIS A 41 3.79 6.03 3.77
N THR A 42 4.42 6.82 2.90
CA THR A 42 5.53 6.37 2.06
C THR A 42 6.68 5.79 2.89
N GLU A 43 6.96 6.39 4.04
CA GLU A 43 8.01 5.94 4.95
C GLU A 43 7.66 4.58 5.58
N CYS A 44 6.41 4.38 6.00
CA CYS A 44 5.97 3.11 6.59
C CYS A 44 6.09 1.93 5.60
N LEU A 45 5.85 2.15 4.30
CA LEU A 45 6.02 1.11 3.28
C LEU A 45 7.49 0.84 2.96
N ARG A 46 8.35 1.85 2.96
CA ARG A 46 9.79 1.67 2.72
C ARG A 46 10.48 0.85 3.80
N ILE A 47 10.06 0.99 5.06
CA ILE A 47 10.65 0.24 6.18
C ILE A 47 10.35 -1.27 6.08
N SER A 48 9.30 -1.67 5.34
CA SER A 48 8.96 -3.08 5.13
C SER A 48 9.78 -3.81 4.05
N GLU A 49 10.64 -3.11 3.28
CA GLU A 49 11.47 -3.74 2.25
C GLU A 49 12.84 -4.24 2.80
N HIS A 50 12.80 -5.49 3.29
CA HIS A 50 13.79 -6.58 3.19
C HIS A 50 15.14 -6.58 3.95
N PRO A 51 15.42 -7.60 4.81
CA PRO A 51 16.72 -8.26 4.76
C PRO A 51 16.89 -8.85 3.36
N LYS A 52 17.99 -8.51 2.67
CA LYS A 52 18.34 -8.97 1.32
C LYS A 52 18.13 -10.48 1.17
N SER A 53 16.99 -10.92 0.65
CA SER A 53 16.86 -12.30 0.15
C SER A 53 17.58 -12.32 -1.19
N PRO A 54 18.64 -13.13 -1.37
CA PRO A 54 19.26 -13.27 -2.68
C PRO A 54 18.19 -13.76 -3.66
N LEU A 55 18.11 -13.11 -4.82
CA LEU A 55 17.26 -13.57 -5.90
C LEU A 55 17.66 -15.01 -6.20
N LEU A 56 16.71 -15.94 -6.12
CA LEU A 56 16.94 -17.32 -6.53
C LEU A 56 17.24 -17.29 -8.03
N THR A 57 18.49 -17.52 -8.39
CA THR A 57 18.89 -17.76 -9.77
C THR A 57 18.24 -19.06 -10.23
N PRO A 58 17.57 -19.10 -11.39
CA PRO A 58 17.08 -20.35 -11.94
C PRO A 58 18.27 -21.29 -12.21
N VAL A 59 18.12 -22.56 -11.82
CA VAL A 59 19.07 -23.66 -12.10
C VAL A 59 18.77 -24.22 -13.49
#